data_AF-A0A939RJ14-F1
#
_entry.id   AF-A0A939RJ14-F1
#
_cell.length_a   1.000
_cell.length_b   1.000
_cell.length_c   1.000
_cell.angle_alpha   90.00
_cell.angle_beta   90.00
_cell.angle_gamma   90.00
#
_symmetry.space_group_name_H-M   'P 1'
#
loop_
_entity.id
_entity.type
_entity.pdbx_description
1 polymer ?
#
loop_
_entity_poly.entity_id
_entity_poly.type
_entity_poly.pdbx_seq_one_letter_code
_entity_poly.pdbx_strand_id
1 'polypeptide(L)'
;MGKLVHLSCPDCDFRFVAKYGIGKTDLAAGTKDFPSEEEKEVGVNFSQYIVDNPHELVFIRQLIREHRPVILKTWEHQPYVCPHCARLYNRFTYHFVFKNGDYTPSFTCLDCGRVLEKVPLKHTILCPKCQRRNLEIDSIMPWE
;
A
#
# COMPACT_ATOMS: atom_id res chain seq x y z
N MET A 1 3.62 6.94 11.22
CA MET A 1 2.91 8.22 10.99
C MET A 1 2.80 8.42 9.49
N GLY A 2 1.58 8.37 8.95
CA GLY A 2 1.31 8.44 7.53
C GLY A 2 1.36 9.86 6.96
N LYS A 3 1.43 9.94 5.63
CA LYS A 3 1.44 11.18 4.85
C LYS A 3 0.53 11.04 3.64
N LEU A 4 -0.17 12.12 3.32
CA LEU A 4 -0.88 12.31 2.06
C LEU A 4 -0.06 13.25 1.19
N VAL A 5 0.29 12.80 -0.01
CA VAL A 5 1.08 13.56 -0.97
C VAL A 5 0.21 13.84 -2.18
N HIS A 6 -0.08 15.13 -2.41
CA HIS A 6 -0.86 15.56 -3.56
C HIS A 6 0.08 15.74 -4.74
N LEU A 7 -0.19 14.98 -5.80
CA LEU A 7 0.53 15.01 -7.06
C LEU A 7 -0.38 15.56 -8.14
N SER A 8 0.08 16.53 -8.92
CA SER A 8 -0.63 17.03 -10.09
C SER A 8 0.26 17.10 -11.32
N CYS A 9 -0.37 17.12 -12.49
CA CYS A 9 0.32 17.40 -13.74
C CYS A 9 0.22 18.89 -14.06
N PRO A 10 1.32 19.57 -14.41
CA PRO A 10 1.28 20.97 -14.85
C PRO A 10 0.55 21.17 -16.20
N ASP A 11 0.58 20.15 -17.06
CA ASP A 11 0.09 20.26 -18.45
C ASP A 11 -1.33 19.71 -18.65
N CYS A 12 -1.93 19.09 -17.63
CA CYS A 12 -3.30 18.59 -17.69
C CYS A 12 -3.95 18.54 -16.31
N ASP A 13 -5.25 18.25 -16.27
CA ASP A 13 -6.07 18.12 -15.07
C ASP A 13 -5.82 16.83 -14.24
N PHE A 14 -4.78 16.06 -14.55
CA PHE A 14 -4.49 14.84 -13.78
C PHE A 14 -4.06 15.17 -12.36
N ARG A 15 -4.69 14.50 -11.38
CA ARG A 15 -4.36 14.60 -9.96
C ARG A 15 -4.35 13.21 -9.32
N PHE A 16 -3.47 13.01 -8.37
CA PHE A 16 -3.38 11.78 -7.59
C PHE A 16 -2.99 12.08 -6.15
N VAL A 17 -3.65 11.43 -5.19
CA VAL A 17 -3.28 11.54 -3.77
C VAL A 17 -2.57 10.26 -3.38
N ALA A 18 -1.25 10.35 -3.25
CA ALA A 18 -0.38 9.27 -2.83
C ALA A 18 -0.42 9.10 -1.30
N LYS A 19 -0.75 7.88 -0.86
CA LYS A 19 -0.84 7.52 0.56
C LYS A 19 0.41 6.77 0.99
N TYR A 20 1.17 7.35 1.92
CA TYR A 20 2.38 6.74 2.49
C TYR A 20 2.17 6.45 3.98
N GLY A 21 2.57 5.27 4.46
CA GLY A 21 2.47 4.91 5.87
C GLY A 21 1.03 4.57 6.30
N ILE A 22 0.75 4.75 7.59
CA ILE A 22 -0.55 4.51 8.22
C ILE A 22 -1.03 5.81 8.87
N GLY A 23 -2.26 6.25 8.57
CA GLY A 23 -2.88 7.43 9.17
C GLY A 23 -3.17 7.24 10.66
N LYS A 24 -3.38 8.32 11.44
CA LYS A 24 -3.76 8.12 12.87
C LYS A 24 -5.19 7.55 12.96
N THR A 25 -6.09 8.00 12.09
CA THR A 25 -7.42 7.41 11.89
C THR A 25 -7.37 5.91 11.63
N ASP A 26 -6.41 5.44 10.83
CA ASP A 26 -6.23 4.02 10.55
C ASP A 26 -5.91 3.22 11.83
N LEU A 27 -5.02 3.73 12.69
CA LEU A 27 -4.64 3.10 13.96
C LEU A 27 -5.80 3.10 14.97
N ALA A 28 -6.59 4.16 15.01
CA ALA A 28 -7.72 4.28 15.92
C ALA A 28 -8.84 3.27 15.63
N ALA A 29 -9.03 2.91 14.36
CA ALA A 29 -9.97 1.87 13.95
C ALA A 29 -9.42 0.45 14.16
N GLY A 30 -8.12 0.23 13.95
CA GLY A 30 -7.50 -1.10 14.07
C GLY A 30 -7.25 -1.59 15.51
N THR A 31 -7.34 -0.73 16.52
CA THR A 31 -6.97 -1.04 17.92
C THR A 31 -8.08 -1.62 18.78
N LYS A 32 -9.33 -1.66 18.30
CA LYS A 32 -10.48 -1.94 19.16
C LYS A 32 -10.98 -3.38 19.11
N ASP A 33 -10.88 -4.05 17.95
CA ASP A 33 -11.31 -5.44 17.79
C ASP A 33 -10.49 -6.14 16.69
N PHE A 34 -9.80 -7.23 17.03
CA PHE A 34 -9.17 -8.10 16.03
C PHE A 34 -10.18 -9.14 15.55
N PRO A 35 -10.41 -9.27 14.23
CA PRO A 35 -11.41 -10.21 13.70
C PRO A 35 -10.96 -11.69 13.74
N SER A 36 -9.70 -11.95 14.04
CA SER A 36 -9.13 -13.30 14.11
C SER A 36 -7.91 -13.36 15.03
N GLU A 37 -7.58 -14.56 15.53
CA GLU A 37 -6.36 -14.78 16.34
C GLU A 37 -5.08 -14.53 15.52
N GLU A 38 -5.13 -14.71 14.20
CA GLU A 38 -4.02 -14.39 13.29
C GLU A 38 -3.72 -12.88 13.26
N GLU A 39 -4.77 -12.07 13.10
CA GLU A 39 -4.65 -10.61 13.11
C GLU A 39 -4.21 -10.08 14.48
N LYS A 40 -4.65 -10.74 15.56
CA LYS A 40 -4.25 -10.44 16.93
C LYS A 40 -2.78 -10.76 17.21
N GLU A 41 -2.25 -11.87 16.69
CA GLU A 41 -0.84 -12.26 16.84
C GLU A 41 0.10 -11.18 16.30
N VAL A 42 -0.22 -10.64 15.12
CA VAL A 42 0.61 -9.61 14.47
C VAL A 42 0.18 -8.19 14.81
N GLY A 43 -0.89 -8.01 15.60
CA GLY A 43 -1.37 -6.73 16.09
C GLY A 43 -1.96 -5.81 15.01
N VAL A 44 -2.47 -6.35 13.91
CA VAL A 44 -3.03 -5.57 12.79
C VAL A 44 -4.37 -6.16 12.33
N ASN A 45 -5.40 -5.33 12.27
CA ASN A 45 -6.69 -5.66 11.65
C ASN A 45 -6.59 -5.45 10.12
N PHE A 46 -6.17 -6.49 9.40
CA PHE A 46 -6.06 -6.44 7.93
C PHE A 46 -7.42 -6.31 7.24
N SER A 47 -8.48 -6.78 7.90
CA SER A 47 -9.83 -6.62 7.37
C SER A 47 -10.10 -5.16 7.05
N GLN A 48 -9.74 -4.21 7.91
CA GLN A 48 -9.93 -2.77 7.66
C GLN A 48 -9.32 -2.26 6.34
N TYR A 49 -8.18 -2.80 5.91
CA TYR A 49 -7.43 -2.28 4.76
C TYR A 49 -7.61 -3.10 3.48
N ILE A 50 -8.04 -4.36 3.61
CA ILE A 50 -8.08 -5.35 2.54
C ILE A 50 -9.51 -5.93 2.38
N VAL A 51 -10.55 -5.27 2.93
CA VAL A 51 -11.97 -5.68 2.72
C VAL A 51 -12.28 -5.89 1.24
N ASP A 52 -11.79 -4.99 0.39
CA ASP A 52 -12.09 -4.99 -1.05
C ASP A 52 -11.50 -6.21 -1.78
N ASN A 53 -10.58 -6.95 -1.14
CA ASN A 53 -10.00 -8.18 -1.67
C ASN A 53 -10.08 -9.32 -0.62
N PRO A 54 -11.26 -9.96 -0.46
CA PRO A 54 -11.46 -10.97 0.59
C PRO A 54 -10.54 -12.19 0.44
N HIS A 55 -10.11 -12.51 -0.78
CA HIS A 55 -9.17 -13.62 -1.03
C HIS A 55 -7.79 -13.34 -0.43
N GLU A 56 -7.32 -12.10 -0.49
CA GLU A 56 -6.04 -11.71 0.09
C GLU A 56 -6.08 -11.75 1.62
N LEU A 57 -7.21 -11.36 2.24
CA LEU A 57 -7.42 -11.51 3.67
C LEU A 57 -7.37 -12.99 4.12
N VAL A 58 -8.04 -13.88 3.38
CA VAL A 58 -8.00 -15.34 3.63
C VAL A 58 -6.57 -15.86 3.51
N PHE A 59 -5.85 -15.46 2.46
CA PHE A 59 -4.45 -15.83 2.25
C PHE A 59 -3.56 -15.39 3.41
N ILE A 60 -3.65 -14.14 3.86
CA ILE A 60 -2.83 -13.62 4.96
C ILE A 60 -3.06 -14.42 6.24
N ARG A 61 -4.32 -14.69 6.59
CA ARG A 61 -4.66 -15.50 7.77
C ARG A 61 -4.07 -16.91 7.66
N GLN A 62 -4.15 -17.52 6.48
CA GLN A 62 -3.58 -18.84 6.25
C GLN A 62 -2.05 -18.82 6.37
N LEU A 63 -1.38 -17.83 5.78
CA LEU A 63 0.07 -17.65 5.87
C LEU A 63 0.54 -17.52 7.32
N ILE A 64 -0.16 -16.71 8.13
CA ILE A 64 0.16 -16.54 9.55
C ILE A 64 0.03 -17.89 10.27
N ARG A 65 -1.06 -18.64 10.06
CA ARG A 65 -1.28 -19.96 10.69
C ARG A 65 -0.20 -20.97 10.37
N GLU A 66 0.21 -21.06 9.10
CA GLU A 66 1.17 -22.06 8.63
C GLU A 66 2.59 -21.78 9.10
N HIS A 67 2.95 -20.51 9.26
CA HIS A 67 4.32 -20.09 9.57
C HIS A 67 4.54 -19.60 11.00
N ARG A 68 3.58 -19.84 11.92
CA ARG A 68 3.70 -19.43 13.33
C ARG A 68 5.02 -19.90 13.97
N PRO A 69 5.71 -19.04 14.74
CA PRO A 69 5.39 -17.63 15.00
C PRO A 69 5.77 -16.71 13.83
N VAL A 70 4.93 -15.70 13.57
CA VAL A 70 5.16 -14.70 12.50
C VAL A 70 5.38 -13.31 13.08
N ILE A 71 6.37 -12.59 12.54
CA ILE A 71 6.61 -11.17 12.85
C ILE A 71 6.18 -10.32 11.66
N LEU A 72 5.23 -9.41 11.89
CA LEU A 72 4.93 -8.36 10.91
C LEU A 72 5.94 -7.23 11.03
N LYS A 73 6.92 -7.21 10.13
CA LYS A 73 8.04 -6.27 10.14
C LYS A 73 7.62 -4.88 9.67
N THR A 74 6.84 -4.79 8.59
CA THR A 74 6.28 -3.54 8.09
C THR A 74 4.85 -3.75 7.60
N TRP A 75 4.03 -2.71 7.72
CA TRP A 75 2.70 -2.65 7.12
C TRP A 75 2.33 -1.19 6.90
N GLU A 76 1.96 -0.83 5.69
CA GLU A 76 1.71 0.56 5.31
C GLU A 76 0.91 0.70 4.02
N HIS A 77 0.24 1.84 3.85
CA HIS A 77 -0.09 2.30 2.52
C HIS A 77 1.18 2.76 1.81
N GLN A 78 1.33 2.32 0.56
CA GLN A 78 2.46 2.63 -0.29
C GLN A 78 1.93 2.87 -1.72
N PRO A 79 2.32 3.96 -2.38
CA PRO A 79 2.00 4.16 -3.78
C PRO A 79 2.92 3.33 -4.67
N TYR A 80 2.36 2.86 -5.77
CA TYR A 80 3.02 2.06 -6.79
C TYR A 80 2.74 2.63 -8.18
N VAL A 81 3.71 2.51 -9.08
CA VAL A 81 3.60 2.91 -10.47
C VAL A 81 3.79 1.69 -11.38
N CYS A 82 3.02 1.63 -12.46
CA CYS A 82 3.32 0.70 -13.53
C CYS A 82 4.45 1.28 -14.40
N PRO A 83 5.61 0.60 -14.56
CA PRO A 83 6.73 1.13 -15.33
C PRO A 83 6.45 1.25 -16.84
N HIS A 84 5.37 0.62 -17.33
CA HIS A 84 4.98 0.64 -18.74
C HIS A 84 3.85 1.63 -19.04
N CYS A 85 2.79 1.63 -18.23
CA CYS A 85 1.63 2.48 -18.45
C CYS A 85 1.68 3.80 -17.66
N ALA A 86 2.68 3.98 -16.79
CA ALA A 86 2.80 5.07 -15.81
C ALA A 86 1.63 5.19 -14.82
N ARG A 87 0.69 4.23 -14.81
CA ARG A 87 -0.50 4.25 -13.96
C ARG A 87 -0.14 4.10 -12.49
N LEU A 88 -0.79 4.90 -11.66
CA LEU A 88 -0.55 4.95 -10.21
C LEU A 88 -1.63 4.22 -9.42
N TYR A 89 -1.19 3.58 -8.34
CA TYR A 89 -2.03 2.81 -7.43
C TYR A 89 -1.61 3.09 -5.99
N ASN A 90 -2.56 3.27 -5.09
CA ASN A 90 -2.29 3.12 -3.66
C ASN A 90 -2.56 1.66 -3.29
N ARG A 91 -1.58 0.98 -2.70
CA ARG A 91 -1.73 -0.39 -2.20
C ARG A 91 -1.38 -0.42 -0.72
N PHE A 92 -2.04 -1.30 0.01
CA PHE A 92 -1.63 -1.64 1.36
C PHE A 92 -0.63 -2.79 1.26
N THR A 93 0.60 -2.56 1.68
CA THR A 93 1.70 -3.51 1.62
C THR A 93 2.07 -3.95 3.02
N TYR A 94 2.56 -5.17 3.15
CA TYR A 94 2.98 -5.75 4.43
C TYR A 94 4.18 -6.67 4.23
N HIS A 95 4.99 -6.83 5.27
CA HIS A 95 6.18 -7.68 5.24
C HIS A 95 6.17 -8.59 6.45
N PHE A 96 5.91 -9.87 6.21
CA PHE A 96 6.00 -10.91 7.24
C PHE A 96 7.37 -11.54 7.23
N VAL A 97 7.91 -11.81 8.42
CA VAL A 97 9.15 -12.55 8.63
C VAL A 97 8.84 -13.72 9.56
N PHE A 98 9.32 -14.90 9.20
CA PHE A 98 9.15 -16.13 9.97
C PHE A 98 10.42 -16.99 9.87
N LYS A 99 10.49 -18.09 10.63
CA LYS A 99 11.72 -18.85 10.87
C LYS A 99 12.49 -19.25 9.58
N ASN A 100 11.77 -19.57 8.51
CA ASN A 100 12.34 -20.12 7.27
C ASN A 100 12.19 -19.19 6.06
N GLY A 101 11.88 -17.90 6.26
CA GLY A 101 11.72 -16.97 5.15
C GLY A 101 10.93 -15.72 5.48
N ASP A 102 10.54 -15.01 4.44
CA ASP A 102 9.73 -13.81 4.53
C ASP A 102 8.72 -13.74 3.37
N TYR A 103 7.69 -12.92 3.55
CA TYR A 103 6.67 -12.69 2.55
C TYR A 103 6.39 -11.20 2.40
N THR A 104 6.47 -10.71 1.15
CA THR A 104 6.02 -9.37 0.75
C THR A 104 5.12 -9.53 -0.47
N PRO A 105 3.91 -8.95 -0.48
CA PRO A 105 3.03 -9.03 -1.63
C PRO A 105 3.66 -8.31 -2.83
N SER A 106 3.48 -8.90 -4.01
CA SER A 106 3.75 -8.25 -5.29
C SER A 106 2.43 -7.85 -5.93
N PHE A 107 2.41 -6.69 -6.58
CA PHE A 107 1.20 -6.15 -7.20
C PHE A 107 1.40 -6.05 -8.70
N THR A 108 0.36 -6.35 -9.47
CA THR A 108 0.38 -6.24 -10.94
C THR A 108 -0.52 -5.12 -11.42
N CYS A 109 -0.14 -4.52 -12.55
CA CYS A 109 -0.95 -3.54 -13.25
C CYS A 109 -2.19 -4.21 -13.83
N LEU A 110 -3.36 -3.61 -13.57
CA LEU A 110 -4.63 -4.14 -14.07
C LEU A 110 -4.76 -4.05 -15.60
N ASP A 111 -4.05 -3.12 -16.24
CA ASP A 111 -4.16 -2.89 -17.68
C ASP A 111 -3.16 -3.73 -18.50
N CYS A 112 -1.93 -3.93 -18.00
CA CYS A 112 -0.86 -4.59 -18.77
C CYS A 112 -0.24 -5.80 -18.07
N GLY A 113 -0.66 -6.15 -16.86
CA GLY A 113 -0.18 -7.32 -16.11
C GLY A 113 1.25 -7.21 -15.56
N ARG A 114 2.01 -6.16 -15.89
CA ARG A 114 3.39 -5.98 -15.37
C ARG A 114 3.39 -5.72 -13.88
N VAL A 115 4.43 -6.19 -13.21
CA VAL A 115 4.68 -5.91 -11.80
C VAL A 115 4.83 -4.41 -11.58
N LEU A 116 4.16 -3.91 -10.54
CA LEU A 116 4.22 -2.52 -10.15
C LEU A 116 5.47 -2.25 -9.32
N GLU A 117 6.02 -1.05 -9.48
CA GLU A 117 7.19 -0.59 -8.74
C GLU A 117 6.77 0.36 -7.62
N LYS A 118 7.39 0.23 -6.44
CA LYS A 118 7.17 1.17 -5.34
C LYS A 118 7.60 2.56 -5.79
N VAL A 119 6.82 3.58 -5.42
CA VAL A 119 7.17 4.99 -5.67
C VAL A 119 7.74 5.61 -4.40
N PRO A 120 9.06 5.82 -4.29
CA PRO A 120 9.63 6.65 -3.24
C PRO A 120 9.11 8.09 -3.33
N LEU A 121 9.02 8.78 -2.19
CA LEU A 121 8.62 10.20 -2.13
C LEU A 121 9.42 11.13 -3.05
N LYS A 122 10.67 10.78 -3.36
CA LYS A 122 11.58 11.58 -4.20
C LYS A 122 11.57 11.18 -5.68
N HIS A 123 10.75 10.21 -6.06
CA HIS A 123 10.76 9.67 -7.42
C HIS A 123 9.87 10.52 -8.34
N THR A 124 10.39 10.88 -9.52
CA THR A 124 9.63 11.60 -10.54
C THR A 124 8.82 10.62 -11.38
N ILE A 125 7.52 10.85 -11.46
CA ILE A 125 6.58 9.96 -12.12
C ILE A 125 6.07 10.64 -13.37
N LEU A 126 6.15 10.00 -14.53
CA LEU A 126 5.53 10.52 -15.75
C LEU A 126 4.00 10.57 -15.59
N CYS A 127 3.37 11.66 -16.02
CA CYS A 127 1.93 11.79 -15.93
C CYS A 127 1.24 10.66 -16.74
N PRO A 128 0.41 9.80 -16.10
CA PRO A 128 -0.24 8.70 -16.80
C PRO A 128 -1.25 9.17 -17.85
N LYS A 129 -1.78 10.39 -17.71
CA LYS A 129 -2.80 10.94 -18.62
C LYS A 129 -2.18 11.54 -19.89
N CYS A 130 -1.25 12.48 -19.75
CA CYS A 130 -0.70 13.19 -20.90
C CYS A 130 0.64 12.64 -21.40
N GLN A 131 1.38 11.89 -20.57
CA GLN A 131 2.70 11.32 -20.88
C GLN A 131 3.77 12.35 -21.33
N ARG A 132 3.53 13.65 -21.11
CA ARG A 132 4.42 14.75 -21.54
C ARG A 132 5.31 15.29 -20.42
N ARG A 133 4.81 15.28 -19.20
CA ARG A 133 5.44 15.90 -18.04
C ARG A 133 5.41 14.97 -16.83
N ASN A 134 6.40 15.10 -15.97
CA ASN A 134 6.37 14.46 -14.67
C ASN A 134 5.35 15.15 -13.77
N LEU A 135 4.76 14.38 -12.86
CA LEU A 135 3.93 14.91 -11.80
C LEU A 135 4.79 15.70 -10.82
N GLU A 136 4.21 16.80 -10.34
CA GLU A 136 4.81 17.64 -9.31
C GLU A 136 4.08 17.44 -7.99
N ILE A 137 4.81 17.57 -6.88
CA ILE A 137 4.22 17.51 -5.54
C ILE A 137 3.65 18.89 -5.23
N ASP A 138 2.33 18.99 -5.18
CA ASP A 138 1.64 20.22 -4.80
C ASP A 138 1.76 20.45 -3.29
N SER A 139 1.59 19.39 -2.51
CA SER A 139 1.62 19.45 -1.05
C SER A 139 1.88 18.09 -0.41
N ILE A 140 2.43 18.13 0.80
CA ILE A 140 2.59 16.97 1.68
C ILE A 140 1.93 17.30 3.00
N MET A 141 0.90 16.54 3.35
CA MET A 141 0.17 16.72 4.60
C MET A 141 0.35 15.50 5.51
N PRO A 142 0.35 15.69 6.84
CA PRO A 142 0.23 14.57 7.75
C PRO A 142 -1.11 13.85 7.49
N TRP A 143 -1.08 12.52 7.49
CA TRP A 143 -2.32 11.74 7.45
C TRP A 143 -2.83 11.60 8.89
N GLU A 144 -3.68 12.56 9.26
CA GLU A 144 -4.35 12.56 10.56
C GLU A 144 -5.43 11.48 10.66
#